data_AF-A0A8B6C044-F1
#
_entry.id   AF-A0A8B6C044-F1
#
_cell.length_a   1.000
_cell.length_b   1.000
_cell.length_c   1.000
_cell.angle_alpha   90.00
_cell.angle_beta   90.00
_cell.angle_gamma   90.00
#
_symmetry.space_group_name_H-M   'P 1'
#
loop_
_entity.id
_entity.type
_entity.pdbx_description
1 polymer ?
#
loop_
_entity_poly.entity_id
_entity_poly.type
_entity_poly.pdbx_seq_one_letter_code
_entity_poly.pdbx_strand_id
1 'polypeptide(L)'
;MIPHVYAVIILYTVISLVLLECPRDAEHRIQLCIKSSLPNFGLGPPNDATPPNALKTSIEMSKDSCQSKKLESSAVCMQDFLDQCQGTTDREQLLQRLFDKDKIIETVRYFCSSLNIYEQNAECISNQHEMVTNCSRGETVRYLTILQGNPTYDVLIQANCRFNKIAMSCLENYVFENCGLAAAEFIETITIGQTPPSCEPRQRKYSQTGPKDNSQCLTASIWTTFILLFIKVILK
;
A
#
# COMPACT_ATOMS: atom_id res chain seq x y z
N MET A 1 5.51 6.82 -8.38
CA MET A 1 5.68 7.52 -7.09
C MET A 1 4.50 7.40 -6.11
N ILE A 2 3.32 6.91 -6.53
CA ILE A 2 2.08 6.90 -5.72
C ILE A 2 2.10 5.98 -4.49
N PRO A 3 2.39 4.67 -4.58
CA PRO A 3 2.35 3.80 -3.40
C PRO A 3 3.46 4.15 -2.40
N HIS A 4 4.55 4.75 -2.88
CA HIS A 4 5.71 5.07 -2.05
C HIS A 4 5.48 6.30 -1.15
N VAL A 5 4.82 7.35 -1.62
CA VAL A 5 4.57 8.54 -0.79
C VAL A 5 3.62 8.20 0.36
N TYR A 6 2.56 7.45 0.10
CA TYR A 6 1.61 7.04 1.15
C TYR A 6 2.21 6.03 2.12
N ALA A 7 2.92 5.01 1.61
CA ALA A 7 3.62 4.07 2.46
C ALA A 7 4.66 4.80 3.33
N VAL A 8 5.47 5.70 2.77
CA VAL A 8 6.50 6.43 3.53
C VAL A 8 5.88 7.39 4.54
N ILE A 9 4.78 8.10 4.24
CA ILE A 9 4.13 8.98 5.22
C ILE A 9 3.57 8.17 6.39
N ILE A 10 2.88 7.05 6.13
CA ILE A 10 2.34 6.19 7.19
C ILE A 10 3.48 5.57 7.99
N LEU A 11 4.47 4.98 7.31
CA LEU A 11 5.61 4.34 7.96
C LEU A 11 6.35 5.36 8.82
N TYR A 12 6.71 6.52 8.27
CA TYR A 12 7.47 7.55 8.97
C TYR A 12 6.69 8.14 10.16
N THR A 13 5.41 8.48 9.98
CA THR A 13 4.62 9.07 11.09
C THR A 13 4.34 8.08 12.20
N VAL A 14 4.00 6.83 11.88
CA VAL A 14 3.78 5.77 12.87
C VAL A 14 5.09 5.40 13.56
N ILE A 15 6.19 5.28 12.82
CA ILE A 15 7.49 4.95 13.38
C ILE A 15 7.96 6.08 14.32
N SER A 16 7.94 7.34 13.89
CA SER A 16 8.36 8.47 14.75
C SER A 16 7.50 8.63 16.01
N LEU A 17 6.22 8.23 15.99
CA LEU A 17 5.34 8.26 17.17
C LEU A 17 5.63 7.16 18.20
N VAL A 18 6.17 6.02 17.77
CA VAL A 18 6.22 4.80 18.59
C VAL A 18 7.63 4.49 19.13
N LEU A 19 8.68 5.08 18.55
CA LEU A 19 10.07 4.70 18.80
C LEU A 19 10.75 5.23 20.08
N LEU A 20 10.00 5.70 21.08
CA LEU A 20 10.58 6.20 22.33
C LEU A 20 11.05 5.10 23.31
N GLU A 21 10.62 3.84 23.12
CA GLU A 21 10.94 2.70 24.02
C GLU A 21 11.65 1.53 23.33
N CYS A 22 11.77 1.54 22.01
CA CYS A 22 12.78 0.76 21.30
C CYS A 22 14.19 1.37 21.57
N PRO A 23 15.30 0.72 21.16
CA PRO A 23 16.64 1.33 21.27
C PRO A 23 16.63 2.79 20.81
N ARG A 24 17.27 3.72 21.54
CA ARG A 24 17.17 5.18 21.27
C ARG A 24 17.57 5.58 19.84
N ASP A 25 18.24 4.69 19.12
CA ASP A 25 18.66 4.83 17.72
C ASP A 25 17.75 4.06 16.75
N ALA A 26 16.60 3.58 17.18
CA ALA A 26 15.66 2.80 16.39
C ALA A 26 15.22 3.48 15.09
N GLU A 27 14.88 4.76 15.18
CA GLU A 27 14.39 5.53 14.03
C GLU A 27 15.50 5.67 13.03
N HIS A 28 16.69 5.98 13.55
CA HIS A 28 17.91 6.05 12.80
C HIS A 28 18.25 4.70 12.14
N ARG A 29 18.10 3.57 12.84
CA ARG A 29 18.35 2.23 12.31
C ARG A 29 17.37 1.84 11.21
N ILE A 30 16.07 2.05 11.39
CA ILE A 30 15.09 1.80 10.33
C ILE A 30 15.38 2.70 9.12
N GLN A 31 15.68 3.98 9.35
CA GLN A 31 16.09 4.89 8.28
C GLN A 31 17.36 4.40 7.57
N LEU A 32 18.33 3.85 8.29
CA LEU A 32 19.53 3.23 7.71
C LEU A 32 19.18 1.97 6.90
N CYS A 33 18.29 1.10 7.40
CA CYS A 33 17.79 -0.06 6.65
C CYS A 33 17.21 0.41 5.29
N ILE A 34 16.32 1.40 5.32
CA ILE A 34 15.65 1.93 4.12
C ILE A 34 16.66 2.61 3.18
N LYS A 35 17.52 3.50 3.70
CA LYS A 35 18.52 4.23 2.91
C LYS A 35 19.56 3.32 2.26
N SER A 36 19.96 2.24 2.94
CA SER A 36 20.90 1.26 2.37
C SER A 36 20.35 0.57 1.12
N SER A 37 19.02 0.44 1.06
CA SER A 37 18.34 -0.30 0.02
C SER A 37 17.93 0.57 -1.15
N LEU A 38 17.62 1.83 -0.86
CA LEU A 38 17.16 2.81 -1.83
C LEU A 38 17.80 4.18 -1.46
N PRO A 39 19.06 4.42 -1.83
CA PRO A 39 19.82 5.60 -1.38
C PRO A 39 19.23 6.94 -1.82
N ASN A 40 18.31 6.94 -2.79
CA ASN A 40 17.54 8.11 -3.24
C ASN A 40 16.01 7.93 -3.06
N PHE A 41 15.56 7.02 -2.21
CA PHE A 41 14.13 6.85 -1.92
C PHE A 41 13.59 8.07 -1.17
N GLY A 42 12.46 8.60 -1.61
CA GLY A 42 11.75 9.66 -0.88
C GLY A 42 12.32 11.07 -1.06
N LEU A 43 13.47 11.22 -1.73
CA LEU A 43 13.93 12.52 -2.22
C LEU A 43 13.55 12.60 -3.69
N GLY A 44 12.26 12.88 -3.94
CA GLY A 44 11.90 13.53 -5.19
C GLY A 44 12.82 14.74 -5.38
N PRO A 45 13.17 15.10 -6.62
CA PRO A 45 14.00 16.27 -6.87
C PRO A 45 13.46 17.46 -6.06
N PRO A 46 14.32 18.20 -5.34
CA PRO A 46 13.87 19.39 -4.62
C PRO A 46 13.20 20.32 -5.62
N ASN A 47 11.91 20.56 -5.39
CA ASN A 47 10.99 21.50 -6.05
C ASN A 47 11.40 22.02 -7.45
N ASP A 48 10.55 21.72 -8.44
CA ASP A 48 10.37 22.41 -9.73
C ASP A 48 11.01 21.83 -11.00
N ALA A 49 11.73 20.71 -10.92
CA ALA A 49 12.06 19.94 -12.12
C ALA A 49 12.02 18.44 -11.81
N THR A 50 10.93 17.77 -12.19
CA THR A 50 10.99 16.32 -12.37
C THR A 50 12.04 16.07 -13.45
N PRO A 51 13.21 15.47 -13.14
CA PRO A 51 14.22 15.29 -14.17
C PRO A 51 13.59 14.45 -15.28
N PRO A 52 13.79 14.81 -16.56
CA PRO A 52 13.39 13.93 -17.64
C PRO A 52 14.01 12.57 -17.34
N ASN A 53 13.17 11.53 -17.27
CA ASN A 53 13.50 10.14 -16.89
C ASN A 53 13.37 9.73 -15.41
N ALA A 54 12.79 10.53 -14.51
CA ALA A 54 12.60 10.13 -13.10
C ALA A 54 11.93 8.75 -12.93
N LEU A 55 10.93 8.44 -13.76
CA LEU A 55 10.27 7.13 -13.75
C LEU A 55 11.21 6.00 -14.18
N LYS A 56 11.97 6.20 -15.26
CA LYS A 56 12.94 5.23 -15.76
C LYS A 56 14.05 4.97 -14.73
N THR A 57 14.60 6.02 -14.13
CA THR A 57 15.56 5.90 -13.03
C THR A 57 14.98 5.11 -11.86
N SER A 58 13.71 5.35 -11.48
CA SER A 58 13.04 4.61 -10.40
C SER A 58 12.89 3.12 -10.72
N ILE A 59 12.59 2.78 -11.98
CA ILE A 59 12.49 1.39 -12.43
C ILE A 59 13.87 0.71 -12.39
N GLU A 60 14.90 1.36 -12.94
CA GLU A 60 16.27 0.84 -12.95
C GLU A 60 16.81 0.63 -11.54
N MET A 61 16.55 1.57 -10.63
CA MET A 61 16.89 1.43 -9.21
C MET A 61 16.17 0.25 -8.54
N SER A 62 14.87 0.07 -8.83
CA SER A 62 14.10 -1.05 -8.29
C SER A 62 14.66 -2.40 -8.78
N LYS A 63 15.05 -2.46 -10.06
CA LYS A 63 15.68 -3.62 -10.68
C LYS A 63 17.03 -3.95 -10.06
N ASP A 64 17.93 -2.98 -9.96
CA ASP A 64 19.23 -3.16 -9.29
C ASP A 64 19.02 -3.66 -7.85
N SER A 65 18.09 -3.05 -7.12
CA SER A 65 17.85 -3.37 -5.71
C SER A 65 17.25 -4.76 -5.51
N CYS A 66 16.43 -5.23 -6.45
CA CYS A 66 15.93 -6.62 -6.46
C CYS A 66 17.05 -7.61 -6.83
N GLN A 67 17.83 -7.33 -7.88
CA GLN A 67 18.91 -8.21 -8.33
C GLN A 67 20.02 -8.37 -7.29
N SER A 68 20.37 -7.28 -6.61
CA SER A 68 21.37 -7.26 -5.54
C SER A 68 20.81 -7.65 -4.16
N LYS A 69 19.53 -8.06 -4.07
CA LYS A 69 18.83 -8.38 -2.82
C LYS A 69 18.82 -7.26 -1.76
N LYS A 70 19.09 -6.02 -2.16
CA LYS A 70 19.06 -4.85 -1.27
C LYS A 70 17.68 -4.66 -0.64
N LEU A 71 16.61 -4.75 -1.42
CA LEU A 71 15.24 -4.61 -0.89
C LEU A 71 14.90 -5.69 0.14
N GLU A 72 15.25 -6.95 -0.14
CA GLU A 72 15.04 -8.06 0.80
C GLU A 72 15.88 -7.86 2.07
N SER A 73 17.13 -7.43 1.93
CA SER A 73 18.01 -7.09 3.06
C SER A 73 17.43 -5.95 3.91
N SER A 74 16.80 -4.95 3.27
CA SER A 74 16.04 -3.89 3.97
C SER A 74 14.93 -4.46 4.84
N ALA A 75 14.15 -5.36 4.27
CA ALA A 75 12.99 -5.95 4.91
C ALA A 75 13.42 -6.82 6.09
N VAL A 76 14.48 -7.61 5.92
CA VAL A 76 15.11 -8.39 7.00
C VAL A 76 15.65 -7.46 8.10
N CYS A 77 16.35 -6.38 7.73
CA CYS A 77 16.83 -5.38 8.69
C CYS A 77 15.68 -4.75 9.51
N MET A 78 14.55 -4.45 8.86
CA MET A 78 13.35 -3.96 9.54
C MET A 78 12.71 -5.05 10.43
N GLN A 79 12.67 -6.30 9.98
CA GLN A 79 12.18 -7.43 10.77
C GLN A 79 13.04 -7.64 12.03
N ASP A 80 14.37 -7.72 11.88
CA ASP A 80 15.31 -7.89 12.99
C ASP A 80 15.15 -6.77 14.03
N PHE A 81 14.82 -5.57 13.56
CA PHE A 81 14.54 -4.44 14.41
C PHE A 81 13.19 -4.58 15.14
N LEU A 82 12.11 -4.92 14.42
CA LEU A 82 10.79 -5.14 15.02
C LEU A 82 10.84 -6.29 16.05
N ASP A 83 11.71 -7.28 15.84
CA ASP A 83 11.96 -8.38 16.77
C ASP A 83 12.73 -7.97 18.02
N GLN A 84 13.46 -6.85 17.99
CA GLN A 84 14.06 -6.26 19.19
C GLN A 84 13.08 -5.39 19.98
N CYS A 85 12.01 -4.91 19.36
CA CYS A 85 10.92 -4.21 20.03
C CYS A 85 9.88 -5.18 20.61
N GLN A 86 10.35 -6.23 21.30
CA GLN A 86 9.52 -7.21 21.99
C GLN A 86 9.40 -6.85 23.47
N GLY A 87 8.16 -6.62 23.90
CA GLY A 87 7.83 -6.42 25.30
C GLY A 87 6.33 -6.24 25.51
N THR A 88 5.94 -5.92 26.73
CA THR A 88 4.54 -5.82 27.14
C THR A 88 4.02 -4.39 27.18
N THR A 89 4.83 -3.40 26.80
CA THR A 89 4.39 -2.00 26.80
C THR A 89 3.32 -1.76 25.74
N ASP A 90 2.43 -0.80 25.97
CA ASP A 90 1.38 -0.46 25.02
C ASP A 90 1.94 -0.03 23.65
N ARG A 91 3.16 0.52 23.62
CA ARG A 91 3.87 0.94 22.39
C ARG A 91 4.41 -0.23 21.58
N GLU A 92 5.04 -1.20 22.25
CA GLU A 92 5.51 -2.43 21.59
C GLU A 92 4.34 -3.23 21.04
N GLN A 93 3.26 -3.36 21.82
CA GLN A 93 2.02 -3.96 21.35
C GLN A 93 1.42 -3.21 20.16
N LEU A 94 1.51 -1.88 20.14
CA LEU A 94 1.08 -1.09 18.99
C LEU A 94 1.91 -1.41 17.74
N LEU A 95 3.25 -1.49 17.83
CA LEU A 95 4.08 -1.87 16.67
C LEU A 95 3.68 -3.23 16.09
N GLN A 96 3.49 -4.22 16.96
CA GLN A 96 3.09 -5.56 16.54
C GLN A 96 1.69 -5.60 15.90
N ARG A 97 0.81 -4.69 16.31
CA ARG A 97 -0.51 -4.51 15.69
C ARG A 97 -0.45 -3.77 14.36
N LEU A 98 0.56 -2.93 14.17
CA LEU A 98 0.71 -2.09 12.97
C LEU A 98 1.55 -2.73 11.86
N PHE A 99 2.48 -3.62 12.21
CA PHE A 99 3.42 -4.23 11.27
C PHE A 99 3.41 -5.75 11.37
N ASP A 100 3.16 -6.41 10.24
CA ASP A 100 3.38 -7.83 10.08
C ASP A 100 4.75 -8.03 9.40
N LYS A 101 5.75 -8.37 10.22
CA LYS A 101 7.14 -8.52 9.80
C LYS A 101 7.32 -9.56 8.69
N ASP A 102 6.59 -10.66 8.76
CA ASP A 102 6.71 -11.76 7.78
C ASP A 102 6.06 -11.33 6.45
N LYS A 103 4.91 -10.64 6.53
CA LYS A 103 4.26 -10.06 5.34
C LYS A 103 5.10 -9.01 4.64
N ILE A 104 5.86 -8.19 5.37
CA ILE A 104 6.78 -7.22 4.75
C ILE A 104 7.80 -7.94 3.86
N ILE A 105 8.42 -9.01 4.35
CA ILE A 105 9.40 -9.79 3.58
C ILE A 105 8.73 -10.48 2.39
N GLU A 106 7.57 -11.11 2.59
CA GLU A 106 6.80 -11.76 1.51
C GLU A 106 6.43 -10.76 0.41
N THR A 107 6.04 -9.54 0.78
CA THR A 107 5.68 -8.47 -0.15
C THR A 107 6.87 -8.02 -0.97
N VAL A 108 8.04 -7.88 -0.36
CA VAL A 108 9.27 -7.52 -1.07
C VAL A 108 9.70 -8.63 -2.02
N ARG A 109 9.62 -9.90 -1.58
CA ARG A 109 9.91 -11.04 -2.46
C ARG A 109 8.96 -11.08 -3.65
N TYR A 110 7.66 -10.90 -3.42
CA TYR A 110 6.66 -10.83 -4.48
C TYR A 110 6.93 -9.67 -5.44
N PHE A 111 7.22 -8.47 -4.91
CA PHE A 111 7.57 -7.31 -5.73
C PHE A 111 8.74 -7.61 -6.66
N CYS A 112 9.80 -8.24 -6.14
CA CYS A 112 10.98 -8.56 -6.93
C CYS A 112 10.76 -9.71 -7.92
N SER A 113 9.99 -10.74 -7.57
CA SER A 113 9.66 -11.83 -8.50
C SER A 113 8.72 -11.39 -9.62
N SER A 114 7.89 -10.38 -9.36
CA SER A 114 6.86 -9.86 -10.27
C SER A 114 7.22 -8.47 -10.82
N LEU A 115 8.50 -8.09 -10.77
CA LEU A 115 8.98 -6.76 -11.14
C LEU A 115 8.64 -6.40 -12.60
N ASN A 116 8.63 -7.40 -13.49
CA ASN A 116 8.24 -7.23 -14.89
C ASN A 116 6.82 -6.64 -15.05
N ILE A 117 5.87 -7.00 -14.18
CA ILE A 117 4.51 -6.43 -14.21
C ILE A 117 4.57 -4.94 -13.87
N TYR A 118 5.36 -4.57 -12.86
CA TYR A 118 5.60 -3.17 -12.52
C TYR A 118 6.27 -2.43 -13.69
N GLU A 119 7.35 -2.95 -14.26
CA GLU A 119 8.07 -2.33 -15.39
C GLU A 119 7.14 -2.01 -16.57
N GLN A 120 6.28 -2.95 -16.94
CA GLN A 120 5.33 -2.81 -18.06
C GLN A 120 4.21 -1.81 -17.79
N ASN A 121 3.85 -1.59 -16.53
CA ASN A 121 2.69 -0.77 -16.14
C ASN A 121 3.07 0.51 -15.39
N ALA A 122 4.36 0.75 -15.13
CA ALA A 122 4.84 1.82 -14.25
C ALA A 122 4.39 3.20 -14.71
N GLU A 123 4.39 3.46 -16.02
CA GLU A 123 3.93 4.72 -16.60
C GLU A 123 2.43 4.92 -16.37
N CYS A 124 1.61 3.92 -16.73
CA CYS A 124 0.17 3.99 -16.51
C CYS A 124 -0.15 4.17 -15.02
N ILE A 125 0.44 3.36 -14.15
CA ILE A 125 0.25 3.45 -12.70
C ILE A 125 0.62 4.84 -12.22
N SER A 126 1.78 5.39 -12.63
CA SER A 126 2.23 6.72 -12.22
C SER A 126 1.27 7.83 -12.68
N ASN A 127 0.68 7.70 -13.86
CA ASN A 127 -0.30 8.66 -14.39
C ASN A 127 -1.61 8.67 -13.60
N GLN A 128 -1.88 7.67 -12.75
CA GLN A 128 -3.05 7.65 -11.87
C GLN A 128 -2.88 8.50 -10.61
N HIS A 129 -1.73 9.16 -10.41
CA HIS A 129 -1.38 9.80 -9.14
C HIS A 129 -2.40 10.83 -8.68
N GLU A 130 -2.79 11.73 -9.59
CA GLU A 130 -3.73 12.79 -9.27
C GLU A 130 -5.10 12.22 -8.90
N MET A 131 -5.61 11.24 -9.66
CA MET A 131 -6.90 10.61 -9.39
C MET A 131 -6.93 9.87 -8.05
N VAL A 132 -5.88 9.10 -7.75
CA VAL A 132 -5.75 8.39 -6.47
C VAL A 132 -5.63 9.37 -5.30
N THR A 133 -4.87 10.46 -5.49
CA THR A 133 -4.70 11.51 -4.49
C THR A 133 -6.02 12.22 -4.21
N ASN A 134 -6.76 12.59 -5.25
CA ASN A 134 -8.05 13.23 -5.12
C ASN A 134 -9.08 12.31 -4.44
N CYS A 135 -9.12 11.03 -4.82
CA CYS A 135 -10.00 10.02 -4.22
C CYS A 135 -9.73 9.81 -2.73
N SER A 136 -8.45 9.75 -2.33
CA SER A 136 -8.04 9.49 -0.95
C SER A 136 -7.90 10.75 -0.09
N ARG A 137 -8.09 11.95 -0.66
CA ARG A 137 -7.82 13.24 -0.01
C ARG A 137 -8.59 13.41 1.31
N GLY A 138 -9.88 13.10 1.32
CA GLY A 138 -10.73 13.27 2.50
C GLY A 138 -10.23 12.44 3.69
N GLU A 139 -9.88 11.18 3.45
CA GLU A 139 -9.34 10.30 4.48
C GLU A 139 -7.90 10.63 4.85
N THR A 140 -7.09 11.12 3.89
CA THR A 140 -5.74 11.62 4.17
C THR A 140 -5.79 12.79 5.16
N VAL A 141 -6.62 13.80 4.89
CA VAL A 141 -6.80 14.96 5.78
C VAL A 141 -7.29 14.50 7.15
N ARG A 142 -8.31 13.63 7.20
CA ARG A 142 -8.83 13.09 8.45
C ARG A 142 -7.77 12.36 9.27
N TYR A 143 -6.97 11.50 8.63
CA TYR A 143 -5.92 10.73 9.29
C TYR A 143 -4.86 11.67 9.89
N LEU A 144 -4.40 12.67 9.13
CA LEU A 144 -3.45 13.67 9.60
C LEU A 144 -3.99 14.49 10.78
N THR A 145 -5.26 14.91 10.74
CA THR A 145 -5.89 15.61 11.85
C THR A 145 -5.93 14.75 13.12
N ILE A 146 -6.22 13.45 12.99
CA ILE A 146 -6.20 12.52 14.13
C ILE A 146 -4.79 12.41 14.70
N LEU A 147 -3.76 12.26 13.86
CA LEU A 147 -2.36 12.20 14.29
C LEU A 147 -1.93 13.45 15.07
N GLN A 148 -2.33 14.64 14.60
CA GLN A 148 -2.03 15.91 15.27
C GLN A 148 -2.74 16.06 16.62
N GLY A 149 -3.82 15.31 16.85
CA GLY A 149 -4.63 15.34 18.07
C GLY A 149 -4.10 14.48 19.23
N ASN A 150 -2.90 13.90 19.12
CA ASN A 150 -2.33 12.96 20.10
C ASN A 150 -3.34 11.84 20.50
N PRO A 151 -3.77 11.02 19.54
CA PRO A 151 -4.82 10.05 19.75
C PRO A 151 -4.36 8.92 20.67
N THR A 152 -5.31 8.26 21.34
CA THR A 152 -5.03 6.97 21.98
C THR A 152 -4.67 5.93 20.91
N TYR A 153 -3.98 4.86 21.31
CA TYR A 153 -3.53 3.83 20.36
C TYR A 153 -4.68 3.13 19.64
N ASP A 154 -5.82 2.89 20.29
CA ASP A 154 -6.98 2.29 19.62
C ASP A 154 -7.56 3.22 18.54
N VAL A 155 -7.63 4.53 18.83
CA VAL A 155 -8.07 5.53 17.84
C VAL A 155 -7.09 5.59 16.67
N LEU A 156 -5.79 5.52 16.95
CA LEU A 156 -4.74 5.50 15.93
C LEU A 156 -4.85 4.26 15.04
N ILE A 157 -5.03 3.06 15.62
CA ILE A 157 -5.20 1.81 14.89
C ILE A 157 -6.43 1.89 13.99
N GLN A 158 -7.58 2.30 14.52
CA GLN A 158 -8.81 2.43 13.73
C GLN A 158 -8.67 3.43 12.60
N ALA A 159 -8.06 4.59 12.87
CA ALA A 159 -7.79 5.60 11.86
C ALA A 159 -6.86 5.06 10.76
N ASN A 160 -5.81 4.34 11.13
CA ASN A 160 -4.88 3.73 10.18
C ASN A 160 -5.56 2.65 9.32
N CYS A 161 -6.38 1.78 9.92
CA CYS A 161 -7.11 0.75 9.18
C CYS A 161 -8.10 1.35 8.19
N ARG A 162 -8.85 2.37 8.61
CA ARG A 162 -9.78 3.09 7.74
C ARG A 162 -9.04 3.79 6.60
N PHE A 163 -7.94 4.48 6.91
CA PHE A 163 -7.11 5.16 5.93
C PHE A 163 -6.57 4.17 4.89
N ASN A 164 -5.95 3.08 5.32
CA ASN A 164 -5.44 2.03 4.43
C ASN A 164 -6.56 1.46 3.55
N LYS A 165 -7.70 1.09 4.14
CA LYS A 165 -8.83 0.55 3.37
C LYS A 165 -9.24 1.47 2.22
N ILE A 166 -9.36 2.77 2.48
CA ILE A 166 -9.86 3.73 1.49
C ILE A 166 -8.77 4.13 0.50
N ALA A 167 -7.56 4.45 0.96
CA ALA A 167 -6.44 4.82 0.10
C ALA A 167 -6.07 3.69 -0.87
N MET A 168 -6.02 2.45 -0.39
CA MET A 168 -5.71 1.31 -1.24
C MET A 168 -6.86 0.96 -2.19
N SER A 169 -8.11 1.08 -1.75
CA SER A 169 -9.26 0.92 -2.67
C SER A 169 -9.27 1.98 -3.78
N CYS A 170 -8.92 3.24 -3.48
CA CYS A 170 -8.75 4.27 -4.50
C CYS A 170 -7.67 3.86 -5.50
N LEU A 171 -6.48 3.47 -5.01
CA LEU A 171 -5.37 3.06 -5.86
C LEU A 171 -5.73 1.89 -6.77
N GLU A 172 -6.27 0.82 -6.20
CA GLU A 172 -6.61 -0.41 -6.92
C GLU A 172 -7.71 -0.19 -7.97
N ASN A 173 -8.74 0.60 -7.66
CA ASN A 173 -9.83 0.88 -8.61
C ASN A 173 -9.31 1.66 -9.84
N TYR A 174 -8.56 2.74 -9.62
CA TYR A 174 -8.03 3.52 -10.74
C TYR A 174 -6.99 2.74 -11.56
N VAL A 175 -6.15 1.94 -10.91
CA VAL A 175 -5.20 1.08 -11.63
C VAL A 175 -5.94 0.01 -12.44
N PHE A 176 -6.99 -0.61 -11.89
CA PHE A 176 -7.80 -1.57 -12.64
C PHE A 176 -8.47 -0.95 -13.87
N GLU A 177 -9.16 0.17 -13.69
CA GLU A 177 -9.93 0.83 -14.74
C GLU A 177 -9.04 1.33 -15.89
N ASN A 178 -7.81 1.76 -15.59
CA ASN A 178 -6.94 2.44 -16.56
C ASN A 178 -5.71 1.62 -17.01
N CYS A 179 -5.20 0.73 -16.17
CA CYS A 179 -3.97 -0.04 -16.43
C CYS A 179 -4.23 -1.54 -16.58
N GLY A 180 -5.46 -2.00 -16.37
CA GLY A 180 -5.86 -3.39 -16.59
C GLY A 180 -5.64 -4.32 -15.40
N LEU A 181 -6.11 -5.57 -15.57
CA LEU A 181 -6.20 -6.56 -14.50
C LEU A 181 -4.84 -6.92 -13.88
N ALA A 182 -3.82 -7.18 -14.70
CA ALA A 182 -2.51 -7.59 -14.21
C ALA A 182 -1.85 -6.54 -13.30
N ALA A 183 -1.98 -5.25 -13.66
CA ALA A 183 -1.50 -4.14 -12.83
C ALA A 183 -2.28 -4.05 -11.51
N ALA A 184 -3.60 -4.24 -11.57
CA ALA A 184 -4.45 -4.20 -10.39
C ALA A 184 -4.18 -5.36 -9.42
N GLU A 185 -4.02 -6.59 -9.91
CA GLU A 185 -3.63 -7.77 -9.10
C GLU A 185 -2.25 -7.59 -8.47
N PHE A 186 -1.30 -7.03 -9.22
CA PHE A 186 0.02 -6.71 -8.71
C PHE A 186 -0.07 -5.70 -7.55
N ILE A 187 -0.76 -4.58 -7.75
CA ILE A 187 -0.95 -3.56 -6.72
C ILE A 187 -1.71 -4.12 -5.52
N GLU A 188 -2.81 -4.84 -5.72
CA GLU A 188 -3.59 -5.50 -4.67
C GLU A 188 -2.71 -6.41 -3.80
N THR A 189 -1.85 -7.21 -4.42
CA THR A 189 -0.97 -8.11 -3.66
C THR A 189 0.02 -7.33 -2.80
N ILE A 190 0.59 -6.24 -3.33
CA ILE A 190 1.49 -5.36 -2.59
C ILE A 190 0.77 -4.65 -1.44
N THR A 191 -0.43 -4.10 -1.68
CA THR A 191 -1.19 -3.35 -0.68
C THR A 191 -1.74 -4.24 0.43
N ILE A 192 -2.12 -5.48 0.13
CA ILE A 192 -2.50 -6.47 1.14
C ILE A 192 -1.34 -6.75 2.09
N GLY A 193 -0.13 -6.96 1.55
CA GLY A 193 1.04 -7.24 2.37
C GLY A 193 1.53 -6.06 3.21
N GLN A 194 1.09 -4.84 2.90
CA GLN A 194 1.30 -3.63 3.70
C GLN A 194 0.15 -3.33 4.69
N THR A 195 -0.94 -4.10 4.64
CA THR A 195 -2.08 -3.88 5.53
C THR A 195 -1.72 -4.32 6.95
N PRO A 196 -1.91 -3.46 7.97
CA PRO A 196 -1.64 -3.84 9.35
C PRO A 196 -2.41 -5.08 9.80
N PRO A 197 -1.81 -5.97 10.62
CA PRO A 197 -2.47 -7.17 11.12
C PRO A 197 -3.66 -6.88 12.04
N SER A 198 -3.72 -5.69 12.65
CA SER A 198 -4.89 -5.26 13.45
C SER A 198 -6.11 -4.88 12.61
N CYS A 199 -5.96 -4.74 11.29
CA CYS A 199 -7.04 -4.41 10.39
C CYS A 199 -7.78 -5.68 9.93
N GLU A 200 -9.05 -5.54 9.58
CA GLU A 200 -9.80 -6.65 8.97
C GLU A 200 -9.08 -7.16 7.71
N PRO A 201 -8.90 -8.49 7.56
CA PRO A 201 -8.29 -9.06 6.37
C PRO A 201 -9.02 -8.59 5.12
N ARG A 202 -8.28 -7.98 4.19
CA ARG A 202 -8.85 -7.53 2.92
C ARG A 202 -9.12 -8.74 2.03
N GLN A 203 -10.35 -8.84 1.52
CA GLN A 203 -10.68 -9.82 0.50
C GLN A 203 -10.03 -9.40 -0.83
N ARG A 204 -9.37 -10.33 -1.50
CA ARG A 204 -8.85 -10.12 -2.85
C ARG A 204 -10.01 -9.94 -3.82
N LYS A 205 -10.06 -8.78 -4.46
CA LYS A 205 -11.02 -8.37 -5.47
C LYS A 205 -10.61 -8.83 -6.86
N TYR A 206 -9.32 -8.79 -7.18
CA TYR A 206 -8.82 -9.03 -8.55
C TYR A 206 -8.24 -10.42 -8.72
N SER A 207 -7.55 -10.96 -7.71
CA SER A 207 -6.91 -12.29 -7.80
C SER A 207 -7.88 -13.49 -7.86
N GLN A 208 -9.20 -13.28 -7.83
CA GLN A 208 -10.20 -14.35 -7.91
C GLN A 208 -10.62 -14.71 -9.35
N THR A 209 -10.07 -14.02 -10.35
CA THR A 209 -10.19 -14.42 -11.77
C THR A 209 -9.04 -15.32 -12.19
N GLY A 210 -8.92 -16.50 -11.57
CA GLY A 210 -8.29 -17.62 -12.27
C GLY A 210 -9.06 -17.88 -13.57
N PRO A 211 -8.46 -18.53 -14.60
CA PRO A 211 -9.25 -19.01 -15.72
C PRO A 211 -10.34 -19.90 -15.13
N LYS A 212 -11.58 -19.40 -15.11
CA LYS A 212 -12.74 -20.27 -14.89
C LYS A 212 -12.67 -21.24 -16.04
N ASP A 213 -12.27 -22.47 -15.74
CA ASP A 213 -12.49 -23.58 -16.64
C ASP A 213 -13.95 -23.47 -17.09
N ASN A 214 -14.15 -23.19 -18.39
CA ASN A 214 -15.44 -23.03 -19.02
C ASN A 214 -16.15 -24.38 -19.15
N SER A 215 -16.11 -25.19 -18.10
CA SER A 215 -16.84 -26.44 -17.99
C SER A 215 -17.89 -26.30 -16.89
N GLN A 216 -19.11 -26.07 -17.36
CA GLN A 216 -20.40 -26.26 -16.68
C GLN A 216 -20.77 -25.14 -15.70
N CYS A 217 -21.90 -24.42 -15.84
CA CYS A 217 -23.21 -24.93 -16.21
C CYS A 217 -24.05 -23.87 -16.96
N LEU A 218 -24.43 -24.21 -18.19
CA LEU A 218 -25.62 -23.72 -18.85
C LEU A 218 -26.83 -24.25 -18.06
N THR A 219 -27.40 -23.45 -17.17
CA THR A 219 -28.82 -23.55 -16.83
C THR A 219 -29.45 -22.19 -17.01
N ALA A 220 -30.12 -22.05 -18.15
CA ALA A 220 -31.02 -20.97 -18.47
C ALA A 220 -32.22 -20.95 -17.51
N SER A 221 -32.59 -19.76 -17.04
CA SER A 221 -33.97 -19.26 -17.05
C SER A 221 -33.89 -17.76 -16.79
N ILE A 222 -33.97 -16.89 -17.79
CA ILE A 222 -35.24 -16.40 -18.34
C ILE A 222 -36.23 -16.05 -17.22
N TRP A 223 -35.98 -14.89 -16.60
CA TRP A 223 -37.00 -13.92 -16.20
C TRP A 223 -36.46 -12.53 -16.59
N THR A 224 -36.47 -12.16 -17.88
CA THR A 224 -37.50 -11.28 -18.47
C THR A 224 -37.99 -10.18 -17.52
N THR A 225 -37.59 -8.95 -17.86
CA THR A 225 -38.48 -7.79 -17.95
C THR A 225 -39.47 -7.63 -16.81
N PHE A 226 -39.00 -7.10 -15.69
CA PHE A 226 -39.82 -6.24 -14.85
C PHE A 226 -39.02 -4.99 -14.52
N ILE A 227 -39.56 -3.86 -14.99
CA ILE A 227 -39.33 -2.52 -14.45
C ILE A 227 -38.19 -1.72 -15.13
N LEU A 228 -38.32 -1.61 -16.46
CA LEU A 228 -38.18 -0.34 -17.18
C LEU A 228 -39.41 0.59 -16.95
N LEU A 229 -39.99 0.54 -15.74
CA LEU A 229 -41.24 1.21 -15.34
C LEU A 229 -41.11 1.89 -13.97
N PHE A 230 -39.96 2.52 -13.70
CA PHE A 230 -39.90 3.67 -12.79
C PHE A 230 -39.27 4.89 -13.50
N ILE A 231 -39.66 5.07 -14.77
CA ILE A 231 -39.69 6.40 -15.41
C ILE A 231 -40.83 7.19 -14.78
N LYS A 232 -40.48 8.38 -14.24
CA LYS A 232 -41.37 9.51 -13.90
C LYS A 232 -42.40 9.22 -12.79
N VAL A 233 -42.63 10.22 -11.93
CA VAL A 233 -43.64 10.22 -10.84
C VAL A 233 -43.20 9.58 -9.52
N ILE A 234 -42.04 10.00 -8.99
CA ILE A 234 -42.04 10.54 -7.62
C ILE A 234 -41.37 11.92 -7.71
N LEU A 235 -42.20 12.87 -8.13
CA LEU A 235 -41.97 14.30 -8.18
C LEU A 235 -42.58 14.88 -6.90
N LYS A 236 -41.74 15.44 -6.04
CA LYS A 236 -41.92 16.81 -5.54
C LYS A 236 -40.58 17.37 -5.12
#